data_AF-A0A2D4NRN3-F1
#
_entry.id   AF-A0A2D4NRN3-F1
#
_cell.length_a   1.000
_cell.length_b   1.000
_cell.length_c   1.000
_cell.angle_alpha   90.00
_cell.angle_beta   90.00
_cell.angle_gamma   90.00
#
_symmetry.space_group_name_H-M   'P 1'
#
loop_
_entity.id
_entity.type
_entity.pdbx_description
1 polymer ?
#
loop_
_entity_poly.entity_id
_entity_poly.type
_entity_poly.pdbx_seq_one_letter_code
_entity_poly.pdbx_strand_id
1 'polypeptide(L)'
;GWEIDKSEFYLRFQNVEEEKGKNLVEIMANILAEALEITIEKMMDGMDEIFRVFTRYAMRNKLPREVHIRFTKKTIKSQILQVSREKTLKYKEKEIMVLKQVPRRVR
;
A
#
# COMPACT_ATOMS: atom_id res chain seq x y z
N GLY A 1 16.90 11.96 -14.43
CA GLY A 1 15.54 11.73 -13.93
C GLY A 1 15.13 10.28 -14.09
N TRP A 2 15.66 9.38 -13.25
CA TRP A 2 15.25 7.96 -13.15
C TRP A 2 14.29 7.71 -11.95
N GLU A 3 14.23 8.66 -11.00
CA GLU A 3 13.39 8.59 -9.80
C GLU A 3 11.91 8.87 -10.08
N ILE A 4 11.59 9.75 -11.04
CA ILE A 4 10.22 10.18 -11.32
C ILE A 4 9.41 9.05 -11.96
N ASP A 5 10.03 8.30 -12.87
CA ASP A 5 9.34 7.23 -13.62
C ASP A 5 8.99 6.03 -12.72
N LYS A 6 9.88 5.66 -11.79
CA LYS A 6 9.56 4.66 -10.75
C LYS A 6 8.46 5.19 -9.83
N SER A 7 8.50 6.46 -9.42
CA SER A 7 7.48 7.07 -8.54
C SER A 7 6.07 6.98 -9.06
N GLU A 8 5.91 6.82 -10.36
CA GLU A 8 4.61 6.80 -10.99
C GLU A 8 3.79 5.55 -10.66
N PHE A 9 4.42 4.49 -10.17
CA PHE A 9 3.76 3.21 -9.89
C PHE A 9 3.70 2.83 -8.40
N TYR A 10 4.40 3.54 -7.52
CA TYR A 10 4.41 3.20 -6.08
C TYR A 10 3.43 4.03 -5.24
N LEU A 11 2.86 3.39 -4.23
CA LEU A 11 2.25 4.03 -3.06
C LEU A 11 2.78 3.43 -1.76
N ARG A 12 2.82 4.27 -0.71
CA ARG A 12 3.16 3.88 0.66
C ARG A 12 1.91 3.88 1.51
N PHE A 13 1.70 2.79 2.24
CA PHE A 13 0.63 2.58 3.18
C PHE A 13 1.21 2.48 4.59
N GLN A 14 0.68 3.29 5.51
CA GLN A 14 1.05 3.27 6.93
C GLN A 14 -0.11 2.72 7.75
N ASN A 15 0.19 2.27 8.97
CA ASN A 15 -0.78 1.71 9.92
C ASN A 15 -1.47 0.42 9.46
N VAL A 16 -0.84 -0.35 8.55
CA VAL A 16 -1.37 -1.66 8.16
C VAL A 16 -1.06 -2.66 9.27
N GLU A 17 -2.10 -3.16 9.93
CA GLU A 17 -1.97 -4.18 10.97
C GLU A 17 -1.89 -5.57 10.32
N GLU A 18 -0.66 -6.09 10.24
CA GLU A 18 -0.42 -7.44 9.78
C GLU A 18 -0.81 -8.47 10.85
N GLU A 19 -1.74 -9.37 10.50
CA GLU A 19 -1.98 -10.55 11.31
C GLU A 19 -0.89 -11.60 11.09
N LYS A 20 -0.41 -12.19 12.19
CA LYS A 20 0.51 -13.33 12.11
C LYS A 20 -0.14 -14.46 11.32
N GLY A 21 0.49 -14.84 10.21
CA GLY A 21 0.07 -15.97 9.37
C GLY A 21 -0.79 -15.58 8.15
N LYS A 22 -1.20 -14.32 7.99
CA LYS A 22 -1.88 -13.86 6.77
C LYS A 22 -0.92 -13.28 5.75
N ASN A 23 -1.22 -13.50 4.47
CA ASN A 23 -0.44 -12.95 3.37
C ASN A 23 -0.70 -11.45 3.24
N LEU A 24 0.37 -10.65 3.21
CA LEU A 24 0.29 -9.19 3.07
C LEU A 24 -0.45 -8.79 1.78
N VAL A 25 -0.26 -9.58 0.72
CA VAL A 25 -0.91 -9.37 -0.58
C VAL A 25 -2.42 -9.45 -0.45
N GLU A 26 -2.94 -10.46 0.24
CA GLU A 26 -4.38 -10.64 0.44
C GLU A 26 -4.97 -9.54 1.32
N ILE A 27 -4.28 -9.13 2.40
CA ILE A 27 -4.75 -8.04 3.26
C ILE A 27 -4.89 -6.75 2.45
N MET A 28 -3.86 -6.40 1.68
CA MET A 28 -3.87 -5.17 0.87
C MET A 28 -4.86 -5.27 -0.28
N ALA A 29 -4.97 -6.44 -0.94
CA ALA A 29 -5.97 -6.67 -1.98
C ALA A 29 -7.37 -6.46 -1.43
N ASN A 30 -7.70 -7.03 -0.27
CA ASN A 30 -9.02 -6.88 0.36
C ASN A 30 -9.35 -5.41 0.65
N ILE A 31 -8.44 -4.68 1.29
CA ILE A 31 -8.65 -3.26 1.66
C ILE A 31 -8.86 -2.41 0.40
N LEU A 32 -8.03 -2.60 -0.61
CA LEU A 32 -8.09 -1.81 -1.84
C LEU A 32 -9.27 -2.21 -2.73
N ALA A 33 -9.62 -3.49 -2.76
CA ALA A 33 -10.79 -4.01 -3.46
C ALA A 33 -12.09 -3.46 -2.85
N GLU A 34 -12.19 -3.43 -1.52
CA GLU A 34 -13.32 -2.82 -0.82
C GLU A 34 -13.40 -1.31 -1.07
N ALA A 35 -12.27 -0.61 -1.11
CA ALA A 35 -12.22 0.83 -1.38
C ALA A 35 -12.61 1.19 -2.82
N LEU A 36 -12.26 0.34 -3.79
CA LEU A 36 -12.55 0.54 -5.21
C LEU A 36 -13.81 -0.19 -5.68
N GLU A 37 -14.50 -0.92 -4.79
CA GLU A 37 -15.65 -1.77 -5.10
C GLU A 37 -15.39 -2.77 -6.25
N ILE A 38 -14.18 -3.33 -6.29
CA ILE A 38 -13.75 -4.33 -7.27
C ILE A 38 -13.55 -5.70 -6.62
N THR A 39 -13.35 -6.74 -7.44
CA THR A 39 -13.01 -8.07 -6.93
C THR A 39 -11.56 -8.13 -6.46
N ILE A 40 -11.30 -8.92 -5.42
CA ILE A 40 -9.96 -9.14 -4.83
C ILE A 40 -8.97 -9.63 -5.90
N GLU A 41 -9.40 -10.55 -6.77
CA GLU A 41 -8.59 -11.10 -7.87
C GLU A 41 -8.10 -10.02 -8.84
N LYS A 42 -8.98 -9.09 -9.24
CA LYS A 42 -8.60 -7.96 -10.10
C LYS A 42 -7.63 -7.03 -9.40
N MET A 43 -7.80 -6.83 -8.09
CA MET A 43 -6.88 -6.02 -7.32
C MET A 43 -5.51 -6.69 -7.20
N MET A 44 -5.46 -8.02 -7.02
CA MET A 44 -4.22 -8.79 -7.00
C MET A 44 -3.48 -8.72 -8.33
N ASP A 45 -4.16 -8.84 -9.47
CA ASP A 45 -3.57 -8.66 -10.81
C ASP A 45 -3.04 -7.22 -11.03
N GLY A 46 -3.65 -6.24 -10.37
CA GLY A 46 -3.22 -4.85 -10.36
C GLY A 46 -1.95 -4.58 -9.52
N MET A 47 -1.57 -5.50 -8.64
CA MET A 47 -0.42 -5.39 -7.74
C MET A 47 0.74 -6.23 -8.24
N ASP A 48 1.86 -5.57 -8.51
CA ASP A 48 3.03 -6.20 -9.11
C ASP A 48 4.02 -6.66 -8.04
N GLU A 49 4.45 -5.71 -7.19
CA GLU A 49 5.39 -5.98 -6.11
C GLU A 49 4.89 -5.35 -4.81
N ILE A 50 5.03 -6.09 -3.71
CA ILE A 50 4.71 -5.59 -2.37
C ILE A 50 5.91 -5.77 -1.47
N PHE A 51 6.35 -4.66 -0.87
CA PHE A 51 7.49 -4.63 0.04
C PHE A 51 7.04 -4.16 1.42
N ARG A 52 7.53 -4.87 2.43
CA ARG A 52 7.41 -4.45 3.82
C ARG A 52 8.66 -3.66 4.20
N VAL A 53 8.46 -2.43 4.66
CA VAL A 53 9.58 -1.58 5.07
C VAL A 53 9.91 -1.88 6.53
N PHE A 54 11.09 -2.47 6.73
CA PHE A 54 11.64 -2.73 8.05
C PHE A 54 12.59 -1.61 8.46
N THR A 55 12.11 -0.64 9.23
CA THR A 55 13.00 0.31 9.90
C THR A 55 13.33 -0.21 11.30
N ARG A 56 14.61 -0.11 11.71
CA ARG A 56 15.03 -0.43 13.09
C ARG A 56 14.25 0.39 14.12
N TYR A 57 13.87 1.60 13.75
CA TYR A 57 13.05 2.48 14.57
C TYR A 57 11.65 1.89 14.81
N ALA A 58 10.95 1.43 13.77
CA ALA A 58 9.63 0.81 13.94
C ALA A 58 9.70 -0.47 14.80
N MET A 59 10.74 -1.29 14.62
CA MET A 59 10.95 -2.47 15.45
C MET A 59 11.19 -2.13 16.92
N ARG A 60 12.01 -1.10 17.22
CA ARG A 60 12.30 -0.68 18.59
C ARG A 60 11.09 -0.08 19.30
N ASN A 61 10.28 0.70 18.59
CA ASN A 61 9.14 1.41 19.16
C ASN A 61 7.81 0.64 19.03
N LYS A 62 7.83 -0.59 18.52
CA LYS A 62 6.62 -1.40 18.24
C LYS A 62 5.57 -0.64 17.41
N LEU A 63 6.04 0.18 16.47
CA LEU A 63 5.17 0.94 15.58
C LEU A 63 4.60 0.02 14.49
N PRO A 64 3.38 0.31 14.02
CA PRO A 64 2.81 -0.42 12.89
C PRO A 64 3.72 -0.30 11.67
N ARG A 65 3.80 -1.39 10.91
CA ARG A 65 4.73 -1.50 9.79
C ARG A 65 4.17 -0.80 8.57
N GLU A 66 5.08 -0.42 7.69
CA GLU A 66 4.74 0.26 6.45
C GLU A 66 4.87 -0.68 5.28
N VAL A 67 3.97 -0.50 4.32
CA VAL A 67 3.84 -1.34 3.14
C VAL A 67 3.97 -0.47 1.92
N HIS A 68 4.88 -0.84 1.02
CA HIS A 68 5.02 -0.23 -0.29
C HIS A 68 4.47 -1.19 -1.33
N ILE A 69 3.60 -0.68 -2.20
CA ILE A 69 3.03 -1.46 -3.29
C ILE A 69 3.40 -0.79 -4.62
N ARG A 70 3.94 -1.58 -5.54
CA ARG A 70 4.06 -1.25 -6.96
C ARG A 70 2.80 -1.74 -7.66
N PHE A 71 2.13 -0.85 -8.38
CA PHE A 71 0.99 -1.20 -9.22
C PHE A 71 1.44 -1.42 -10.67
N THR A 72 0.79 -2.35 -11.36
CA THR A 72 1.05 -2.62 -12.78
C THR A 72 0.60 -1.44 -13.67
N LYS A 73 -0.50 -0.79 -13.29
CA LYS A 73 -1.11 0.33 -14.04
C LYS A 73 -1.15 1.62 -13.22
N LYS A 74 -0.74 2.73 -13.84
CA LYS A 74 -0.81 4.09 -13.26
C LYS A 74 -2.24 4.54 -12.95
N THR A 75 -3.22 4.01 -13.67
CA THR A 75 -4.65 4.31 -13.49
C THR A 75 -5.15 3.84 -12.13
N ILE A 76 -4.83 2.58 -11.75
CA ILE A 76 -5.20 1.98 -10.46
C ILE A 76 -4.64 2.82 -9.31
N LYS A 77 -3.36 3.17 -9.40
CA LYS A 77 -2.72 4.06 -8.41
C LYS A 77 -3.48 5.38 -8.25
N SER A 78 -3.81 6.04 -9.36
CA SER A 78 -4.46 7.34 -9.35
C SER A 78 -5.87 7.26 -8.74
N GLN A 79 -6.60 6.19 -9.04
CA GLN A 79 -7.90 5.90 -8.44
C GLN A 79 -7.78 5.69 -6.92
N ILE A 80 -6.84 4.85 -6.47
CA ILE A 80 -6.61 4.60 -5.04
C ILE A 80 -6.29 5.91 -4.31
N LEU A 81 -5.45 6.74 -4.91
CA LEU A 81 -5.12 8.03 -4.33
C LEU A 81 -6.35 8.94 -4.24
N GLN A 82 -7.17 9.00 -5.28
CA GLN A 82 -8.40 9.79 -5.27
C GLN A 82 -9.36 9.29 -4.19
N VAL A 83 -9.59 7.97 -4.14
CA VAL A 83 -10.42 7.36 -3.10
C VAL A 83 -9.88 7.62 -1.71
N SER A 84 -8.56 7.54 -1.49
CA SER A 84 -7.95 7.83 -0.18
C SER A 84 -8.12 9.30 0.28
N ARG A 85 -8.39 10.22 -0.66
CA ARG A 85 -8.70 11.63 -0.35
C ARG A 85 -10.17 11.83 -0.02
N GLU A 86 -11.05 11.07 -0.67
CA GLU A 86 -12.51 11.18 -0.52
C GLU A 86 -13.02 10.34 0.68
N LYS A 87 -12.40 9.18 0.91
CA LYS A 87 -12.80 8.18 1.91
C LYS A 87 -11.57 7.79 2.74
N THR A 88 -11.72 7.81 4.07
CA THR A 88 -10.71 7.28 4.97
C THR A 88 -10.66 5.76 4.84
N LEU A 89 -9.52 5.23 4.40
CA LEU A 89 -9.29 3.79 4.37
C LEU A 89 -9.18 3.29 5.81
N LYS A 90 -10.04 2.36 6.20
CA LYS A 90 -10.03 1.76 7.53
C LYS A 90 -9.83 0.27 7.43
N TYR A 91 -8.98 -0.27 8.29
CA TYR A 91 -8.84 -1.70 8.47
C TYR A 91 -8.84 -2.01 9.97
N LYS A 92 -9.78 -2.85 10.41
CA LYS A 92 -9.93 -3.28 11.81
C LYS A 92 -9.78 -2.12 12.80
N GLU A 93 -10.56 -1.07 12.59
CA GLU A 93 -10.63 0.13 13.45
C GLU A 93 -9.45 1.11 13.34
N LYS A 94 -8.38 0.79 12.60
CA LYS A 94 -7.27 1.72 12.34
C LYS A 94 -7.39 2.38 10.97
N GLU A 95 -7.09 3.67 10.94
CA GLU A 95 -7.02 4.45 9.71
C GLU A 95 -5.68 4.20 9.02
N ILE A 96 -5.76 3.80 7.74
CA ILE A 96 -4.64 3.60 6.86
C ILE A 96 -4.36 4.91 6.13
N MET A 97 -3.14 5.41 6.31
CA MET A 97 -2.68 6.58 5.57
C MET A 97 -1.99 6.17 4.29
N VAL A 98 -2.36 6.81 3.18
CA VAL A 98 -1.77 6.59 1.86
C VAL A 98 -0.91 7.79 1.48
N LEU A 99 0.37 7.54 1.19
CA LEU A 99 1.34 8.57 0.85
C LEU A 99 1.91 8.35 -0.55
N LYS A 100 2.04 9.46 -1.30
CA LYS A 100 2.84 9.52 -2.54
C LYS A 100 4.31 9.65 -2.19
N GLN A 101 4.95 8.57 -1.79
CA GLN A 101 6.39 8.61 -1.52
C GLN A 101 7.11 7.40 -2.08
N VAL A 102 8.26 7.66 -2.69
CA VAL A 102 9.20 6.63 -3.14
C VAL A 102 10.31 6.46 -2.11
N PRO A 103 10.67 5.23 -1.74
CA PRO A 103 11.90 5.00 -0.99
C PRO A 103 13.10 5.45 -1.84
N ARG A 104 13.87 6.43 -1.35
CA ARG A 104 15.08 6.99 -2.01
C ARG A 104 16.15 5.96 -2.41
N ARG A 105 16.03 4.71 -1.97
CA ARG A 105 16.94 3.60 -2.31
C ARG A 105 16.11 2.36 -2.64
N VAL A 106 15.64 2.27 -3.87
CA VAL A 106 15.29 0.97 -4.47
C VAL A 106 16.60 0.41 -5.02
N ARG A 107 17.28 -0.40 -4.22
CA ARG A 107 18.54 -1.06 -4.61
C ARG A 107 18.24 -2.35 -5.34
#